data_AF-A0A9W6T1W5-F1
#
_entry.id   AF-A0A9W6T1W5-F1
#
_cell.length_a   1.000
_cell.length_b   1.000
_cell.length_c   1.000
_cell.angle_alpha   90.00
_cell.angle_beta   90.00
_cell.angle_gamma   90.00
#
_symmetry.space_group_name_H-M   'P 1'
#
loop_
_entity.id
_entity.type
_entity.pdbx_description
1 polymer ?
#
loop_
_entity_poly.entity_id
_entity_poly.type
_entity_poly.pdbx_seq_one_letter_code
_entity_poly.pdbx_strand_id
1 'polypeptide(L)'
;MPRKCSAEFSILSRLEKAPKEPNGEYSSNSYFTAIMGIPRNLRIMYGHSYQSYVWNVAASERIKLFGLKVVAGDLVLAKEDEDKEVGKVKKTVSSTDPDEFDPENDENIQEDVKKDQYIRARVVTEEEIKENKYTIYDVVLPTPGFDVQYPENEQLRKVYSDIMAKDGLDPFNMARKVREFSLAGTYRHVIAKVEHLEYHIRHYVDSTEQLVRTDLELLRLKQQVIRDNTPEMIFDQILPESAVESSDKKTAIIIKMQLGVSTYATMCLRELLSNQL
;
A
#
# COMPACT_ATOMS: atom_id res chain seq x y z
N MET A 1 29.30 -5.11 -13.27
CA MET A 1 27.98 -4.53 -12.98
C MET A 1 28.05 -3.79 -11.64
N PRO A 2 27.45 -2.59 -11.48
CA PRO A 2 27.45 -1.86 -10.21
C PRO A 2 26.79 -2.68 -9.08
N ARG A 3 27.29 -2.55 -7.84
CA ARG A 3 26.78 -3.32 -6.68
C ARG A 3 25.28 -3.12 -6.38
N LYS A 4 24.70 -2.00 -6.84
CA LYS A 4 23.28 -1.65 -6.61
C LYS A 4 22.32 -2.45 -7.51
N CYS A 5 22.81 -3.08 -8.58
CA CYS A 5 22.00 -3.85 -9.54
C CYS A 5 21.83 -5.31 -9.09
N SER A 6 21.24 -5.53 -7.90
CA SER A 6 21.20 -6.86 -7.28
C SER A 6 20.35 -7.87 -8.05
N ALA A 7 19.20 -7.45 -8.58
CA ALA A 7 18.32 -8.30 -9.38
C ALA A 7 18.98 -8.66 -10.71
N GLU A 8 19.49 -7.68 -11.44
CA GLU A 8 20.13 -7.86 -12.74
C GLU A 8 21.39 -8.73 -12.61
N PHE A 9 22.19 -8.49 -11.57
CA PHE A 9 23.36 -9.30 -11.28
C PHE A 9 22.96 -10.76 -11.00
N SER A 10 21.92 -10.96 -10.19
CA SER A 10 21.42 -12.29 -9.83
C SER A 10 20.88 -13.07 -11.03
N ILE A 11 20.19 -12.40 -11.96
CA ILE A 11 19.70 -13.01 -13.21
C ILE A 11 20.88 -13.34 -14.14
N LEU A 12 21.70 -12.33 -14.46
CA LEU A 12 22.75 -12.46 -15.47
C LEU A 12 23.85 -13.45 -15.05
N SER A 13 24.27 -13.45 -13.78
CA SER A 13 25.28 -14.39 -13.27
C SER A 13 24.82 -15.85 -13.30
N ARG A 14 23.51 -16.11 -13.24
CA ARG A 14 22.93 -17.45 -13.36
C ARG A 14 22.76 -17.86 -14.81
N LEU A 15 22.29 -16.95 -15.66
CA LEU A 15 22.18 -17.20 -17.10
C LEU A 15 23.55 -17.41 -17.76
N GLU A 16 24.60 -16.71 -17.33
CA GLU A 16 25.97 -16.92 -17.80
C GLU A 16 26.43 -18.37 -17.63
N LYS A 17 26.03 -19.01 -16.54
CA LYS A 17 26.42 -20.40 -16.20
C LYS A 17 25.44 -21.44 -16.75
N ALA A 18 24.28 -21.03 -17.25
CA ALA A 18 23.26 -21.94 -17.73
C ALA A 18 23.59 -22.43 -19.15
N PRO A 19 23.36 -23.72 -19.45
CA PRO A 19 23.51 -24.21 -20.81
C PRO A 19 22.48 -23.53 -21.73
N LYS A 20 22.92 -23.24 -22.95
CA LYS A 20 22.08 -22.78 -24.05
C LYS A 20 21.61 -23.98 -24.87
N GLU A 21 20.39 -23.89 -25.36
CA GLU A 21 19.83 -24.84 -26.32
C GLU A 21 20.55 -24.72 -27.68
N PRO A 22 20.41 -25.70 -28.60
CA PRO A 22 21.07 -25.67 -29.91
C PRO A 22 20.75 -24.44 -30.77
N ASN A 23 19.62 -23.78 -30.51
CA ASN A 23 19.22 -22.53 -31.16
C ASN A 23 19.94 -21.27 -30.61
N GLY A 24 20.80 -21.44 -29.60
CA GLY A 24 21.54 -20.34 -28.96
C GLY A 24 20.78 -19.60 -27.86
N GLU A 25 19.54 -20.01 -27.56
CA GLU A 25 18.69 -19.41 -26.53
C GLU A 25 18.74 -20.19 -25.21
N TYR A 26 18.31 -19.55 -24.11
CA TYR A 26 18.16 -20.23 -22.82
C TYR A 26 16.82 -20.95 -22.74
N SER A 27 16.80 -22.12 -22.10
CA SER A 27 15.56 -22.83 -21.81
C SER A 27 14.67 -22.05 -20.82
N SER A 28 13.37 -22.33 -20.81
CA SER A 28 12.44 -21.77 -19.81
C SER A 28 12.86 -22.09 -18.37
N ASN A 29 13.47 -23.25 -18.14
CA ASN A 29 13.97 -23.63 -16.82
C ASN A 29 15.20 -22.82 -16.40
N SER A 30 16.07 -22.45 -17.36
CA SER A 30 17.21 -21.57 -17.12
C SER A 30 16.74 -20.17 -16.71
N TYR A 31 15.74 -19.62 -17.40
CA TYR A 31 15.12 -18.34 -17.01
C TYR A 31 14.43 -18.41 -15.65
N PHE A 32 13.68 -19.46 -15.38
CA PHE A 32 13.06 -19.68 -14.08
C PHE A 32 14.10 -19.70 -12.95
N THR A 33 15.18 -20.47 -13.12
CA THR A 33 16.26 -20.56 -12.13
C THR A 33 16.97 -19.22 -11.93
N ALA A 34 17.14 -18.44 -12.99
CA ALA A 34 17.71 -17.09 -12.91
C ALA A 34 16.82 -16.14 -12.11
N ILE A 35 15.50 -16.16 -12.35
CA ILE A 35 14.51 -15.40 -11.58
C ILE A 35 14.52 -15.83 -10.11
N MET A 36 14.50 -17.15 -9.84
CA MET A 36 14.64 -17.73 -8.49
C MET A 36 16.00 -17.44 -7.83
N GLY A 37 16.89 -16.77 -8.55
CA GLY A 37 18.13 -16.26 -8.02
C GLY A 37 18.07 -14.91 -7.34
N ILE A 38 17.07 -14.10 -7.67
CA ILE A 38 16.85 -12.77 -7.07
C ILE A 38 16.46 -12.96 -5.60
N PRO A 39 16.92 -12.12 -4.64
CA PRO A 39 16.50 -12.20 -3.25
C PRO A 39 14.96 -12.27 -3.09
N ARG A 40 14.48 -13.16 -2.21
CA ARG A 40 13.06 -13.52 -2.09
C ARG A 40 12.14 -12.28 -1.96
N ASN A 41 12.47 -11.35 -1.07
CA ASN A 41 11.66 -10.15 -0.82
C ASN A 41 11.50 -9.29 -2.08
N LEU A 42 12.56 -9.15 -2.87
CA LEU A 42 12.52 -8.41 -4.13
C LEU A 42 11.72 -9.14 -5.20
N ARG A 43 11.74 -10.49 -5.23
CA ARG A 43 10.89 -11.27 -6.15
C ARG A 43 9.41 -11.09 -5.86
N ILE A 44 9.04 -11.25 -4.59
CA ILE A 44 7.64 -11.16 -4.14
C ILE A 44 7.08 -9.76 -4.43
N MET A 45 7.92 -8.72 -4.35
CA MET A 45 7.55 -7.34 -4.70
C MET A 45 6.99 -7.21 -6.13
N TYR A 46 7.48 -7.97 -7.11
CA TYR A 46 6.94 -7.93 -8.47
C TYR A 46 5.51 -8.49 -8.54
N GLY A 47 5.21 -9.52 -7.75
CA GLY A 47 3.85 -10.05 -7.63
C GLY A 47 2.90 -9.06 -6.93
N HIS A 48 3.35 -8.45 -5.84
CA HIS A 48 2.57 -7.44 -5.11
C HIS A 48 2.38 -6.14 -5.91
N SER A 49 3.34 -5.75 -6.75
CA SER A 49 3.19 -4.58 -7.62
C SER A 49 2.14 -4.82 -8.70
N TYR A 50 2.10 -6.04 -9.27
CA TYR A 50 1.03 -6.44 -10.19
C TYR A 50 -0.35 -6.45 -9.50
N GLN A 51 -0.44 -7.04 -8.32
CA GLN A 51 -1.67 -6.99 -7.50
C GLN A 51 -2.14 -5.56 -7.24
N SER A 52 -1.20 -4.65 -6.93
CA SER A 52 -1.49 -3.24 -6.69
C SER A 52 -1.95 -2.52 -7.95
N TYR A 53 -1.36 -2.84 -9.10
CA TYR A 53 -1.79 -2.32 -10.40
C TYR A 53 -3.24 -2.71 -10.71
N VAL A 54 -3.57 -4.01 -10.60
CA VAL A 54 -4.94 -4.49 -10.83
C VAL A 54 -5.92 -3.85 -9.84
N TRP A 55 -5.54 -3.76 -8.56
CA TRP A 55 -6.35 -3.09 -7.54
C TRP A 55 -6.59 -1.61 -7.86
N ASN A 56 -5.58 -0.86 -8.29
CA ASN A 56 -5.72 0.55 -8.65
C ASN A 56 -6.71 0.76 -9.80
N VAL A 57 -6.68 -0.12 -10.81
CA VAL A 57 -7.64 -0.06 -11.91
C VAL A 57 -9.06 -0.39 -11.42
N ALA A 58 -9.21 -1.45 -10.63
CA ALA A 58 -10.50 -1.82 -10.06
C ALA A 58 -11.07 -0.72 -9.15
N ALA A 59 -10.25 -0.10 -8.29
CA ALA A 59 -10.64 1.01 -7.45
C ALA A 59 -11.08 2.24 -8.27
N SER A 60 -10.34 2.57 -9.34
CA SER A 60 -10.68 3.68 -10.24
C SER A 60 -12.02 3.44 -10.94
N GLU A 61 -12.23 2.23 -11.50
CA GLU A 61 -13.50 1.88 -12.13
C GLU A 61 -14.66 1.79 -11.12
N ARG A 62 -14.41 1.32 -9.89
CA ARG A 62 -15.41 1.32 -8.81
C ARG A 62 -15.89 2.74 -8.50
N ILE A 63 -14.99 3.71 -8.39
CA ILE A 63 -15.35 5.12 -8.15
C ILE A 63 -16.07 5.71 -9.37
N LYS A 64 -15.63 5.39 -10.58
CA LYS A 64 -16.28 5.85 -11.81
C LYS A 64 -17.70 5.32 -11.98
N LEU A 65 -17.96 4.07 -11.63
CA LEU A 65 -19.26 3.42 -11.80
C LEU A 65 -20.29 3.84 -10.74
N PHE A 66 -19.88 3.95 -9.47
CA PHE A 66 -20.83 4.15 -8.36
C PHE A 66 -20.53 5.38 -7.48
N GLY A 67 -19.47 6.12 -7.77
CA GLY A 67 -19.03 7.27 -6.98
C GLY A 67 -18.67 6.90 -5.54
N LEU A 68 -18.88 7.86 -4.64
CA LEU A 68 -18.59 7.74 -3.20
C LEU A 68 -19.75 7.14 -2.39
N LYS A 69 -20.73 6.51 -3.05
CA LYS A 69 -21.85 5.84 -2.36
C LYS A 69 -21.51 4.37 -2.15
N VAL A 70 -21.94 3.82 -1.02
CA VAL A 70 -21.94 2.37 -0.80
C VAL A 70 -23.07 1.76 -1.62
N VAL A 71 -22.80 0.66 -2.34
CA VAL A 71 -23.78 -0.04 -3.17
C VAL A 71 -23.83 -1.53 -2.82
N ALA A 72 -24.98 -2.17 -3.09
CA ALA A 72 -25.13 -3.60 -2.86
C ALA A 72 -24.11 -4.36 -3.70
N GLY A 73 -23.46 -5.37 -3.11
CA GLY A 73 -22.37 -6.07 -3.76
C GLY A 73 -20.97 -5.54 -3.44
N ASP A 74 -20.84 -4.36 -2.80
CA ASP A 74 -19.58 -3.90 -2.22
C ASP A 74 -19.10 -4.85 -1.11
N LEU A 75 -17.81 -4.81 -0.80
CA LEU A 75 -17.23 -5.60 0.28
C LEU A 75 -16.87 -4.73 1.47
N VAL A 76 -17.10 -5.26 2.67
CA VAL A 76 -16.67 -4.70 3.95
C VAL A 76 -15.92 -5.77 4.73
N LEU A 77 -15.00 -5.37 5.62
CA LEU A 77 -14.30 -6.31 6.50
C LEU A 77 -15.29 -6.94 7.49
N ALA A 78 -15.25 -8.26 7.63
CA ALA A 78 -16.05 -9.00 8.59
C ALA A 78 -15.47 -8.81 9.99
N LYS A 79 -16.32 -8.52 10.98
CA LYS A 79 -15.90 -8.46 12.38
C LYS A 79 -15.99 -9.86 12.99
N GLU A 80 -14.99 -10.24 13.79
CA GLU A 80 -14.88 -11.60 14.37
C GLU A 80 -16.09 -12.02 15.26
N ASP A 81 -16.86 -11.06 15.77
CA ASP A 81 -17.93 -11.30 16.74
C ASP A 81 -19.37 -11.01 16.27
N GLU A 82 -19.59 -10.20 15.23
CA GLU A 82 -20.96 -9.80 14.81
C GLU A 82 -21.55 -10.71 13.71
N ASP A 83 -20.73 -11.34 12.86
CA ASP A 83 -21.20 -12.01 11.62
C ASP A 83 -21.35 -13.54 11.75
N LYS A 84 -21.40 -14.10 12.97
CA LYS A 84 -21.61 -15.55 13.19
C LYS A 84 -23.05 -16.02 12.93
N GLU A 85 -24.03 -15.10 12.88
CA GLU A 85 -25.45 -15.46 12.78
C GLU A 85 -26.07 -15.37 11.37
N VAL A 86 -25.45 -14.68 10.41
CA VAL A 86 -26.05 -14.50 9.06
C VAL A 86 -25.27 -15.29 8.02
N GLY A 87 -25.62 -16.58 7.91
CA GLY A 87 -25.28 -17.41 6.75
C GLY A 87 -23.93 -18.12 6.87
N LYS A 88 -23.90 -19.37 6.38
CA LYS A 88 -22.76 -20.29 6.41
C LYS A 88 -21.47 -19.64 5.87
N VAL A 89 -20.71 -18.98 6.74
CA VAL A 89 -19.31 -18.66 6.50
C VAL A 89 -18.62 -20.01 6.30
N LYS A 90 -18.17 -20.29 5.07
CA LYS A 90 -17.31 -21.44 4.82
C LYS A 90 -16.06 -21.26 5.68
N LYS A 91 -16.01 -21.96 6.82
CA LYS A 91 -14.74 -22.35 7.43
C LYS A 91 -14.03 -23.27 6.43
N THR A 92 -13.29 -22.69 5.49
CA THR A 92 -12.27 -23.43 4.76
C THR A 92 -11.09 -23.60 5.72
N VAL A 93 -11.02 -24.78 6.32
CA VAL A 93 -9.88 -25.25 7.11
C VAL A 93 -8.83 -25.81 6.17
N SER A 94 -7.58 -25.45 6.43
CA SER A 94 -6.31 -26.00 5.91
C SER A 94 -5.99 -25.64 4.45
N SER A 95 -4.74 -25.31 4.11
CA SER A 95 -3.54 -25.98 4.61
C SER A 95 -2.29 -25.09 4.52
N THR A 96 -1.54 -25.06 5.63
CA THR A 96 -0.07 -25.00 5.67
C THR A 96 0.60 -23.91 4.83
N ASP A 97 0.88 -22.79 5.47
CA ASP A 97 2.14 -22.10 5.24
C ASP A 97 3.22 -22.80 6.09
N PRO A 98 4.12 -23.62 5.52
CA PRO A 98 5.33 -24.04 6.22
C PRO A 98 6.45 -22.99 6.13
N ASP A 99 6.17 -21.76 5.70
CA ASP A 99 7.11 -20.64 5.81
C ASP A 99 6.36 -19.36 6.18
N GLU A 100 5.65 -19.44 7.30
CA GLU A 100 5.67 -18.35 8.28
C GLU A 100 7.10 -17.83 8.35
N PHE A 101 7.23 -16.50 8.33
CA PHE A 101 8.43 -15.82 8.74
C PHE A 101 8.77 -16.28 10.16
N ASP A 102 9.67 -17.24 10.30
CA ASP A 102 10.26 -17.65 11.57
C ASP A 102 11.19 -16.52 12.03
N PRO A 103 10.79 -15.70 13.01
CA PRO A 103 11.62 -14.60 13.49
C PRO A 103 12.81 -15.10 14.30
N GLU A 104 12.96 -16.42 14.53
CA GLU A 104 14.10 -16.99 15.25
C GLU A 104 15.31 -17.27 14.33
N ASN A 105 15.17 -17.22 12.99
CA ASN A 105 16.22 -17.66 12.07
C ASN A 105 16.76 -16.59 11.10
N ASP A 106 16.34 -15.32 11.25
CA ASP A 106 16.92 -14.18 10.54
C ASP A 106 17.32 -13.10 11.57
N GLU A 107 18.60 -13.08 11.95
CA GLU A 107 19.18 -12.18 12.98
C GLU A 107 19.06 -10.67 12.65
N ASN A 108 18.38 -10.27 11.57
CA ASN A 108 18.34 -8.89 11.09
C ASN A 108 16.97 -8.20 11.00
N ILE A 109 15.85 -8.79 11.43
CA ILE A 109 14.55 -8.08 11.35
C ILE A 109 13.64 -8.41 12.56
N GLN A 110 13.96 -7.84 13.73
CA GLN A 110 13.04 -7.72 14.87
C GLN A 110 12.30 -6.38 14.83
N GLU A 111 11.50 -6.12 13.80
CA GLU A 111 10.57 -4.97 13.80
C GLU A 111 9.12 -5.46 13.67
N ASP A 112 8.40 -5.43 14.80
CA ASP A 112 6.94 -5.24 14.93
C ASP A 112 6.00 -5.98 13.96
N VAL A 113 6.10 -7.31 13.88
CA VAL A 113 5.11 -8.12 13.15
C VAL A 113 3.89 -8.36 14.03
N LYS A 114 2.79 -7.64 13.78
CA LYS A 114 1.45 -8.00 14.30
C LYS A 114 1.13 -9.43 13.86
N LYS A 115 0.73 -10.29 14.81
CA LYS A 115 0.25 -11.65 14.54
C LYS A 115 -0.92 -11.61 13.56
N ASP A 116 -0.87 -12.41 12.50
CA ASP A 116 -1.87 -12.44 11.43
C ASP A 116 -3.26 -12.83 11.96
N GLN A 117 -4.10 -11.82 12.14
CA GLN A 117 -5.55 -12.02 12.21
C GLN A 117 -6.04 -12.28 10.79
N TYR A 118 -6.77 -13.38 10.59
CA TYR A 118 -7.33 -13.71 9.28
C TYR A 118 -8.37 -12.67 8.87
N ILE A 119 -7.96 -11.71 8.03
CA ILE A 119 -8.86 -10.67 7.54
C ILE A 119 -9.81 -11.28 6.51
N ARG A 120 -11.10 -11.32 6.84
CA ARG A 120 -12.16 -11.75 5.93
C ARG A 120 -13.00 -10.55 5.53
N ALA A 121 -13.51 -10.58 4.31
CA ALA A 121 -14.49 -9.62 3.85
C ALA A 121 -15.81 -10.33 3.54
N ARG A 122 -16.90 -9.57 3.57
CA ARG A 122 -18.23 -10.02 3.19
C ARG A 122 -18.93 -8.97 2.35
N VAL A 123 -19.97 -9.41 1.67
CA VAL A 123 -20.77 -8.55 0.79
C VAL A 123 -21.76 -7.72 1.62
N VAL A 124 -21.95 -6.47 1.22
CA VAL A 124 -22.96 -5.56 1.75
C VAL A 124 -24.30 -5.84 1.09
N THR A 125 -25.35 -6.03 1.90
CA THR A 125 -26.72 -6.26 1.41
C THR A 125 -27.51 -4.95 1.22
N GLU A 126 -28.64 -5.02 0.50
CA GLU A 126 -29.50 -3.85 0.30
C GLU A 126 -30.13 -3.33 1.60
N GLU A 127 -30.40 -4.22 2.56
CA GLU A 127 -30.95 -3.88 3.87
C GLU A 127 -29.96 -3.04 4.69
N GLU A 128 -28.69 -3.46 4.75
CA GLU A 128 -27.65 -2.74 5.49
C GLU A 128 -27.38 -1.33 4.93
N ILE A 129 -27.60 -1.15 3.62
CA ILE A 129 -27.53 0.16 2.96
C ILE A 129 -28.71 1.03 3.36
N LYS A 130 -29.93 0.49 3.40
CA LYS A 130 -31.13 1.24 3.86
C LYS A 130 -30.99 1.67 5.31
N GLU A 131 -30.32 0.87 6.13
CA GLU A 131 -30.00 1.16 7.53
C GLU A 131 -28.82 2.14 7.71
N ASN A 132 -28.13 2.54 6.63
CA ASN A 132 -26.93 3.39 6.66
C ASN A 132 -25.83 2.86 7.59
N LYS A 133 -25.67 1.54 7.66
CA LYS A 133 -24.70 0.88 8.56
C LYS A 133 -23.24 1.14 8.16
N TYR A 134 -22.99 1.36 6.87
CA TYR A 134 -21.66 1.51 6.30
C TYR A 134 -21.50 2.82 5.53
N THR A 135 -20.26 3.29 5.50
CA THR A 135 -19.83 4.46 4.74
C THR A 135 -18.82 4.05 3.67
N ILE A 136 -18.48 4.97 2.77
CA ILE A 136 -17.45 4.72 1.74
C ILE A 136 -16.07 4.37 2.34
N TYR A 137 -15.81 4.78 3.59
CA TYR A 137 -14.56 4.47 4.29
C TYR A 137 -14.49 3.00 4.73
N ASP A 138 -15.62 2.31 4.82
CA ASP A 138 -15.68 0.90 5.20
C ASP A 138 -15.52 -0.04 3.99
N VAL A 139 -15.73 0.48 2.78
CA VAL A 139 -15.67 -0.29 1.54
C VAL A 139 -14.23 -0.68 1.23
N VAL A 140 -14.03 -1.98 1.01
CA VAL A 140 -12.76 -2.57 0.60
C VAL A 140 -12.87 -3.22 -0.77
N LEU A 141 -11.73 -3.32 -1.45
CA LEU A 141 -11.56 -4.14 -2.65
C LEU A 141 -10.41 -5.13 -2.47
N PRO A 142 -10.51 -6.34 -3.02
CA PRO A 142 -9.46 -7.33 -2.92
C PRO A 142 -8.32 -7.01 -3.87
N THR A 143 -7.08 -7.26 -3.43
CA THR A 143 -5.99 -7.52 -4.35
C THR A 143 -6.12 -8.95 -4.89
N PRO A 144 -5.84 -9.20 -6.18
CA PRO A 144 -6.05 -10.53 -6.76
C PRO A 144 -5.24 -11.61 -6.06
N GLY A 145 -5.87 -12.70 -5.64
CA GLY A 145 -5.19 -13.80 -4.98
C GLY A 145 -6.08 -15.04 -4.83
N PHE A 146 -5.54 -16.11 -4.29
CA PHE A 146 -6.28 -17.38 -4.16
C PHE A 146 -7.19 -17.45 -2.93
N ASP A 147 -7.03 -16.55 -1.95
CA ASP A 147 -7.82 -16.51 -0.70
C ASP A 147 -8.54 -15.16 -0.51
N VAL A 148 -9.22 -14.70 -1.56
CA VAL A 148 -10.04 -13.48 -1.52
C VAL A 148 -11.43 -13.69 -2.12
N GLN A 149 -12.39 -12.92 -1.62
CA GLN A 149 -13.71 -12.77 -2.21
C GLN A 149 -13.72 -11.51 -3.09
N TYR A 150 -14.27 -11.63 -4.29
CA TYR A 150 -14.51 -10.50 -5.19
C TYR A 150 -15.91 -9.92 -4.97
N PRO A 151 -16.11 -8.62 -5.24
CA PRO A 151 -17.44 -7.99 -5.19
C PRO A 151 -18.46 -8.73 -6.05
N GLU A 152 -19.72 -8.78 -5.61
CA GLU A 152 -20.81 -9.43 -6.37
C GLU A 152 -21.32 -8.58 -7.53
N ASN A 153 -20.96 -7.29 -7.55
CA ASN A 153 -21.28 -6.41 -8.66
C ASN A 153 -20.65 -6.93 -9.96
N GLU A 154 -21.47 -7.32 -10.93
CA GLU A 154 -21.04 -7.95 -12.17
C GLU A 154 -20.06 -7.08 -12.98
N GLN A 155 -20.34 -5.78 -13.07
CA GLN A 155 -19.49 -4.85 -13.83
C GLN A 155 -18.10 -4.76 -13.20
N LEU A 156 -18.02 -4.58 -11.88
CA LEU A 156 -16.74 -4.48 -11.18
C LEU A 156 -15.98 -5.80 -11.17
N ARG A 157 -16.69 -6.92 -10.99
CA ARG A 157 -16.11 -8.25 -11.08
C ARG A 157 -15.49 -8.50 -12.46
N LYS A 158 -16.17 -8.07 -13.53
CA LYS A 158 -15.67 -8.15 -14.90
C LYS A 158 -14.39 -7.32 -15.11
N VAL A 159 -14.24 -6.17 -14.43
CA VAL A 159 -12.99 -5.38 -14.51
C VAL A 159 -11.77 -6.21 -14.13
N TYR A 160 -11.85 -6.99 -13.05
CA TYR A 160 -10.76 -7.90 -12.65
C TYR A 160 -10.45 -8.95 -13.72
N SER A 161 -11.48 -9.59 -14.27
CA SER A 161 -11.31 -10.58 -15.33
C SER A 161 -10.71 -9.97 -16.59
N ASP A 162 -11.22 -8.82 -17.03
CA ASP A 162 -10.80 -8.16 -18.27
C ASP A 162 -9.36 -7.67 -18.21
N ILE A 163 -8.91 -7.14 -17.07
CA ILE A 163 -7.54 -6.63 -16.95
C ILE A 163 -6.53 -7.77 -16.84
N MET A 164 -6.84 -8.81 -16.06
CA MET A 164 -5.93 -9.93 -15.84
C MET A 164 -5.86 -10.87 -17.05
N ALA A 165 -6.96 -10.99 -17.81
CA ALA A 165 -6.97 -11.78 -19.04
C ALA A 165 -5.96 -11.28 -20.09
N LYS A 166 -5.62 -9.99 -20.09
CA LYS A 166 -4.59 -9.42 -20.97
C LYS A 166 -3.21 -10.03 -20.74
N ASP A 167 -2.96 -10.49 -19.52
CA ASP A 167 -1.72 -11.13 -19.10
C ASP A 167 -1.85 -12.66 -19.00
N GLY A 168 -2.97 -13.22 -19.47
CA GLY A 168 -3.26 -14.66 -19.42
C GLY A 168 -3.56 -15.18 -18.00
N LEU A 169 -4.02 -14.31 -17.10
CA LEU A 169 -4.32 -14.65 -15.71
C LEU A 169 -5.84 -14.66 -15.45
N ASP A 170 -6.30 -15.59 -14.62
CA ASP A 170 -7.68 -15.69 -14.15
C ASP A 170 -7.78 -15.28 -12.67
N PRO A 171 -8.53 -14.23 -12.31
CA PRO A 171 -8.70 -13.79 -10.92
C PRO A 171 -9.30 -14.87 -10.00
N PHE A 172 -10.06 -15.84 -10.54
CA PHE A 172 -10.69 -16.91 -9.78
C PHE A 172 -9.83 -18.18 -9.69
N ASN A 173 -8.68 -18.19 -10.37
CA ASN A 173 -7.71 -19.28 -10.32
C ASN A 173 -6.29 -18.71 -10.21
N MET A 174 -5.95 -18.25 -9.00
CA MET A 174 -4.69 -17.59 -8.70
C MET A 174 -3.66 -18.48 -8.01
N ALA A 175 -4.00 -19.75 -7.73
CA ALA A 175 -3.03 -20.71 -7.20
C ALA A 175 -1.95 -21.02 -8.26
N ARG A 176 -0.69 -21.05 -7.83
CA ARG A 176 0.46 -21.34 -8.69
C ARG A 176 1.26 -22.51 -8.15
N LYS A 177 1.93 -23.25 -9.03
CA LYS A 177 2.80 -24.38 -8.65
C LYS A 177 3.96 -23.93 -7.76
N VAL A 178 4.50 -22.76 -8.05
CA VAL A 178 5.58 -22.14 -7.27
C VAL A 178 4.92 -21.31 -6.19
N ARG A 179 5.07 -21.75 -4.94
CA ARG A 179 4.36 -21.16 -3.79
C ARG A 179 4.64 -19.66 -3.65
N GLU A 180 5.86 -19.19 -3.92
CA GLU A 180 6.17 -17.75 -3.80
C GLU A 180 5.43 -16.86 -4.81
N PHE A 181 4.91 -17.44 -5.90
CA PHE A 181 4.07 -16.72 -6.87
C PHE A 181 2.58 -17.00 -6.70
N SER A 182 2.22 -17.89 -5.76
CA SER A 182 0.85 -18.14 -5.35
C SER A 182 0.52 -17.15 -4.23
N LEU A 183 -0.01 -15.98 -4.59
CA LEU A 183 -0.32 -14.93 -3.63
C LEU A 183 -1.74 -15.09 -3.08
N ALA A 184 -1.90 -15.05 -1.76
CA ALA A 184 -3.22 -15.18 -1.12
C ALA A 184 -4.16 -14.04 -1.49
N GLY A 185 -3.63 -12.83 -1.67
CA GLY A 185 -4.42 -11.61 -1.79
C GLY A 185 -4.75 -11.03 -0.42
N THR A 186 -5.28 -9.80 -0.42
CA THR A 186 -5.69 -9.09 0.79
C THR A 186 -6.79 -8.09 0.44
N TYR A 187 -7.34 -7.41 1.43
CA TYR A 187 -8.36 -6.38 1.24
C TYR A 187 -7.77 -5.01 1.56
N ARG A 188 -8.06 -4.03 0.70
CA ARG A 188 -7.64 -2.64 0.90
C ARG A 188 -8.85 -1.72 0.82
N HIS A 189 -8.92 -0.77 1.74
CA HIS A 189 -9.94 0.28 1.71
C HIS A 189 -9.83 1.10 0.42
N VAL A 190 -10.98 1.37 -0.20
CA VAL A 190 -11.05 2.17 -1.43
C VAL A 190 -10.69 3.62 -1.15
N ILE A 191 -11.20 4.17 -0.04
CA ILE A 191 -10.92 5.52 0.44
C ILE A 191 -10.30 5.44 1.84
N ALA A 192 -9.14 6.07 2.00
CA ALA A 192 -8.54 6.26 3.31
C ALA A 192 -8.99 7.60 3.90
N LYS A 193 -9.26 7.63 5.21
CA LYS A 193 -9.56 8.85 5.95
C LYS A 193 -8.25 9.46 6.48
N VAL A 194 -8.06 10.75 6.22
CA VAL A 194 -6.95 11.51 6.82
C VAL A 194 -7.40 11.99 8.20
N GLU A 195 -6.57 11.74 9.21
CA GLU A 195 -6.82 12.19 10.56
C GLU A 195 -5.90 13.37 10.91
N HIS A 196 -6.36 14.21 11.83
CA HIS A 196 -5.57 15.31 12.42
C HIS A 196 -4.95 16.22 11.35
N LEU A 197 -5.75 16.57 10.34
CA LEU A 197 -5.34 17.45 9.25
C LEU A 197 -5.28 18.90 9.74
N GLU A 198 -4.09 19.46 9.74
CA GLU A 198 -3.79 20.86 10.03
C GLU A 198 -3.04 21.46 8.83
N TYR A 199 -3.32 22.72 8.50
CA TYR A 199 -2.57 23.44 7.46
C TYR A 199 -2.20 24.85 7.92
N HIS A 200 -1.06 25.32 7.43
CA HIS A 200 -0.55 26.66 7.71
C HIS A 200 -0.06 27.29 6.42
N ILE A 201 -0.49 28.52 6.17
CA ILE A 201 -0.01 29.32 5.04
C ILE A 201 1.20 30.11 5.53
N ARG A 202 2.29 30.05 4.77
CA ARG A 202 3.52 30.78 5.08
C ARG A 202 4.09 31.41 3.82
N HIS A 203 4.44 32.69 3.91
CA HIS A 203 5.12 33.38 2.84
C HIS A 203 6.65 33.24 2.98
N TYR A 204 7.33 33.09 1.85
CA TYR A 204 8.78 32.96 1.79
C TYR A 204 9.31 33.69 0.55
N VAL A 205 10.58 34.07 0.56
CA VAL A 205 11.20 34.76 -0.60
C VAL A 205 12.24 33.87 -1.24
N ASP A 206 13.13 33.28 -0.44
CA ASP A 206 14.19 32.40 -0.93
C ASP A 206 13.68 30.95 -1.07
N SER A 207 13.92 30.34 -2.23
CA SER A 207 13.61 28.93 -2.49
C SER A 207 14.31 27.94 -1.57
N THR A 208 15.41 28.34 -0.92
CA THR A 208 16.12 27.50 0.06
C THR A 208 15.76 27.81 1.51
N GLU A 209 14.83 28.75 1.73
CA GLU A 209 14.37 29.13 3.06
C GLU A 209 13.69 27.94 3.75
N GLN A 210 14.23 27.55 4.91
CA GLN A 210 13.64 26.49 5.71
C GLN A 210 12.32 26.97 6.33
N LEU A 211 11.26 26.17 6.15
CA LEU A 211 9.94 26.55 6.65
C LEU A 211 9.56 25.91 7.99
N VAL A 212 10.10 24.72 8.25
CA VAL A 212 9.76 23.85 9.36
C VAL A 212 11.04 23.33 10.00
N ARG A 213 11.11 23.33 11.33
CA ARG A 213 12.21 22.74 12.10
C ARG A 213 12.14 21.22 12.10
N THR A 214 13.29 20.58 12.00
CA THR A 214 13.42 19.12 12.16
C THR A 214 13.46 18.73 13.64
N ASP A 215 13.16 17.46 13.92
CA ASP A 215 13.24 16.92 15.29
C ASP A 215 14.66 17.06 15.88
N LEU A 216 15.70 16.90 15.05
CA LEU A 216 17.09 17.06 15.46
C LEU A 216 17.41 18.50 15.90
N GLU A 217 16.86 19.50 15.21
CA GLU A 217 17.02 20.91 15.60
C GLU A 217 16.31 21.20 16.91
N LEU A 218 15.07 20.74 17.05
CA LEU A 218 14.31 20.89 18.30
C LEU A 218 15.03 20.24 19.48
N LEU A 219 15.63 19.06 19.28
CA LEU A 219 16.43 18.38 20.31
C LEU A 219 17.69 19.17 20.67
N ARG A 220 18.41 19.69 19.69
CA ARG A 220 19.63 20.51 19.94
C ARG A 220 19.29 21.79 20.69
N LEU A 221 18.20 22.47 20.33
CA LEU A 221 17.72 23.66 21.03
C LEU A 221 17.36 23.35 22.49
N LYS A 222 16.64 22.24 22.74
CA LYS A 222 16.36 21.77 24.11
C LYS A 222 17.64 21.45 24.89
N GLN A 223 18.61 20.79 24.28
CA GLN A 223 19.90 20.50 24.93
C GLN A 223 20.69 21.77 25.26
N GLN A 224 20.61 22.79 24.40
CA GLN A 224 21.26 24.07 24.64
C GLN A 224 20.61 24.82 25.80
N VAL A 225 19.28 24.85 25.87
CA VAL A 225 18.55 25.46 27.01
C VAL A 225 18.98 24.85 28.35
N ILE A 226 19.10 23.51 28.40
CA ILE A 226 19.57 22.78 29.57
C ILE A 226 21.02 23.14 29.91
N ARG A 227 21.91 23.19 28.90
CA ARG A 227 23.33 23.52 29.10
C ARG A 227 23.53 24.94 29.63
N ASP A 228 22.77 25.89 29.09
CA ASP A 228 22.91 27.31 29.40
C ASP A 228 22.09 27.72 30.64
N ASN A 229 21.40 26.75 31.29
CA ASN A 229 20.52 26.94 32.44
C ASN A 229 19.50 28.07 32.23
N THR A 230 18.97 28.15 31.01
CA THR A 230 17.98 29.17 30.62
C THR A 230 16.56 28.66 30.92
N PRO A 231 15.59 29.55 31.15
CA PRO A 231 14.19 29.15 31.32
C PRO A 231 13.69 28.33 30.13
N GLU A 232 12.80 27.37 30.40
CA GLU A 232 12.22 26.53 29.36
C GLU A 232 11.52 27.41 28.31
N MET A 233 12.01 27.35 27.06
CA MET A 233 11.44 28.06 25.93
C MET A 233 10.63 27.08 25.07
N ILE A 234 9.44 27.49 24.65
CA ILE A 234 8.65 26.77 23.66
C ILE A 234 9.27 27.07 22.29
N PHE A 235 9.76 26.03 21.62
CA PHE A 235 10.27 26.12 20.26
C PHE A 235 9.18 25.65 19.29
N ASP A 236 8.58 26.58 18.55
CA ASP A 236 7.59 26.25 17.54
C ASP A 236 8.21 25.41 16.41
N GLN A 237 7.46 24.46 15.87
CA GLN A 237 7.96 23.67 14.75
C GLN A 237 7.95 24.47 13.43
N ILE A 238 6.97 25.35 13.26
CA ILE A 238 6.86 26.22 12.08
C ILE A 238 7.63 27.51 12.35
N LEU A 239 8.52 27.87 11.44
CA LEU A 239 9.32 29.10 11.57
C LEU A 239 8.45 30.33 11.24
N PRO A 240 8.59 31.43 11.99
CA PRO A 240 7.85 32.66 11.73
C PRO A 240 8.20 33.24 10.35
N GLU A 241 7.29 34.03 9.78
CA GLU A 241 7.56 34.73 8.52
C GLU A 241 8.74 35.69 8.66
N SER A 242 9.56 35.76 7.63
CA SER A 242 10.61 36.77 7.55
C SER A 242 9.97 38.16 7.50
N ALA A 243 10.48 39.08 8.33
CA ALA A 243 10.04 40.47 8.35
C ALA A 243 10.42 41.25 7.07
N VAL A 244 11.07 40.59 6.10
CA VAL A 244 11.47 41.19 4.83
C VAL A 244 10.23 41.41 3.96
N GLU A 245 9.85 42.68 3.78
CA GLU A 245 8.91 43.09 2.75
C GLU A 245 9.58 43.01 1.37
N SER A 246 9.05 42.16 0.51
CA SER A 246 9.50 41.96 -0.86
C SER A 246 8.30 41.79 -1.77
N SER A 247 8.38 42.32 -2.99
CA SER A 247 7.38 42.10 -4.04
C SER A 247 7.34 40.64 -4.50
N ASP A 248 8.41 39.89 -4.27
CA ASP A 248 8.63 38.54 -4.82
C ASP A 248 8.28 37.43 -3.80
N LYS A 249 7.34 37.72 -2.89
CA LYS A 249 6.87 36.74 -1.91
C LYS A 249 6.14 35.59 -2.60
N LYS A 250 6.58 34.37 -2.32
CA LYS A 250 5.94 33.12 -2.71
C LYS A 250 5.12 32.60 -1.54
N THR A 251 4.07 31.85 -1.85
CA THR A 251 3.21 31.21 -0.86
C THR A 251 3.54 29.73 -0.74
N ALA A 252 3.72 29.24 0.48
CA ALA A 252 3.82 27.84 0.81
C ALA A 252 2.63 27.41 1.68
N ILE A 253 2.25 26.14 1.56
CA ILE A 253 1.31 25.48 2.45
C ILE A 253 2.08 24.40 3.19
N ILE A 254 2.11 24.50 4.52
CA ILE A 254 2.64 23.48 5.41
C ILE A 254 1.46 22.62 5.85
N ILE A 255 1.53 21.31 5.60
CA ILE A 255 0.45 20.35 5.90
C ILE A 255 0.96 19.38 6.95
N LYS A 256 0.19 19.23 8.02
CA LYS A 256 0.37 18.19 9.02
C LYS A 256 -0.85 17.27 8.95
N MET A 257 -0.60 15.98 8.86
CA MET A 257 -1.64 14.97 8.67
C MET A 257 -1.19 13.64 9.25
N GLN A 258 -2.15 12.84 9.69
CA GLN A 258 -1.96 11.47 10.13
C GLN A 258 -2.67 10.52 9.15
N LEU A 259 -1.94 9.48 8.75
CA LEU A 259 -2.40 8.47 7.80
C LEU A 259 -2.31 7.09 8.44
N GLY A 260 -3.22 6.19 8.05
CA GLY A 260 -3.13 4.78 8.41
C GLY A 260 -1.93 4.09 7.77
N VAL A 261 -1.65 2.86 8.22
CA VAL A 261 -0.65 1.99 7.60
C VAL A 261 -0.96 1.76 6.11
N SER A 262 0.07 1.54 5.30
CA SER A 262 -0.06 1.27 3.86
C SER A 262 -0.79 2.38 3.06
N THR A 263 -0.73 3.62 3.56
CA THR A 263 -1.29 4.82 2.93
C THR A 263 -0.18 5.80 2.54
N TYR A 264 -0.34 6.48 1.40
CA TYR A 264 0.71 7.32 0.83
C TYR A 264 0.32 8.80 0.88
N ALA A 265 1.13 9.63 1.56
CA ALA A 265 0.92 11.08 1.63
C ALA A 265 0.88 11.73 0.25
N THR A 266 1.66 11.22 -0.71
CA THR A 266 1.65 11.69 -2.10
C THR A 266 0.28 11.53 -2.78
N MET A 267 -0.50 10.52 -2.43
CA MET A 267 -1.86 10.35 -2.96
C MET A 267 -2.81 11.38 -2.36
N CYS A 268 -2.71 11.67 -1.06
CA CYS A 268 -3.47 12.76 -0.44
C CYS A 268 -3.12 14.11 -1.06
N LEU A 269 -1.83 14.39 -1.25
CA LEU A 269 -1.37 15.64 -1.87
C LEU A 269 -1.79 15.72 -3.34
N ARG A 270 -1.81 14.60 -4.07
CA ARG A 270 -2.35 14.57 -5.43
C ARG A 270 -3.78 15.05 -5.43
N GLU A 271 -4.66 14.52 -4.58
CA GLU A 271 -6.06 14.96 -4.53
C GLU A 271 -6.20 16.44 -4.11
N LEU A 272 -5.35 16.94 -3.23
CA LEU A 272 -5.36 18.35 -2.81
C LEU A 272 -4.86 19.31 -3.91
N LEU A 273 -3.82 18.92 -4.64
CA LEU A 273 -3.14 19.79 -5.62
C LEU A 273 -3.70 19.66 -7.03
N SER A 274 -4.41 18.57 -7.33
CA SER A 274 -4.98 18.33 -8.67
C SER A 274 -6.26 19.15 -8.85
N ASN A 275 -6.12 20.46 -9.01
CA ASN A 275 -7.10 21.27 -9.72
C ASN A 275 -6.95 21.01 -11.23
N GLN A 276 -7.54 19.91 -11.71
CA GLN A 276 -8.19 19.87 -13.01
C GLN A 276 -9.65 19.46 -12.82
N LEU A 277 -10.46 20.43 -12.40
CA LEU A 277 -11.87 20.52 -12.77
C LEU A 277 -11.99 21.56 -13.88
#